data_AF-A0A536VD90-F1
#
_entry.id   AF-A0A536VD90-F1
#
_cell.length_a   1.000
_cell.length_b   1.000
_cell.length_c   1.000
_cell.angle_alpha   90.00
_cell.angle_beta   90.00
_cell.angle_gamma   90.00
#
_symmetry.space_group_name_H-M   'P 1'
#
loop_
_entity.id
_entity.type
_entity.pdbx_description
1 polymer ?
#
loop_
_entity_poly.entity_id
_entity_poly.type
_entity_poly.pdbx_seq_one_letter_code
_entity_poly.pdbx_strand_id
1 'polypeptide(L)'
;RTWRQATPEQQLRLQQEFKTLLVRTYAGALSQVKDLAITVKPLRAGASDTEVVVRTLIKGHGEPIQLDYRLEKSANGWKIYDLNVLGVWLVEAYRGQFLAEIQSKGI
;
A
#
# COMPACT_ATOMS: atom_id res chain seq x y z
N ARG A 1 10.89 -15.86 -2.26
CA ARG A 1 10.87 -17.29 -2.68
C ARG A 1 9.65 -18.03 -2.10
N THR A 2 9.31 -17.82 -0.83
CA THR A 2 8.22 -18.55 -0.17
C THR A 2 6.82 -18.38 -0.79
N TRP A 3 6.48 -17.20 -1.31
CA TRP A 3 5.21 -17.01 -2.04
C TRP A 3 5.01 -17.99 -3.19
N ARG A 4 6.08 -18.31 -3.94
CA ARG A 4 6.01 -19.26 -5.07
C ARG A 4 5.81 -20.72 -4.63
N GLN A 5 5.99 -21.02 -3.35
CA GLN A 5 5.84 -22.36 -2.77
C GLN A 5 4.50 -22.53 -2.05
N ALA A 6 3.77 -21.44 -1.79
CA ALA A 6 2.45 -21.47 -1.16
C ALA A 6 1.40 -22.05 -2.11
N THR A 7 0.49 -22.87 -1.59
CA THR A 7 -0.67 -23.34 -2.37
C THR A 7 -1.59 -22.17 -2.73
N PRO A 8 -2.43 -22.28 -3.77
CA PRO A 8 -3.40 -21.25 -4.10
C PRO A 8 -4.28 -20.82 -2.92
N GLU A 9 -4.66 -21.77 -2.07
CA GLU A 9 -5.47 -21.51 -0.87
C GLU A 9 -4.69 -20.73 0.19
N GLN A 10 -3.43 -21.07 0.41
CA GLN A 10 -2.54 -20.32 1.32
C GLN A 10 -2.31 -18.89 0.81
N GLN A 11 -2.09 -18.72 -0.49
CA GLN A 11 -1.94 -17.41 -1.12
C GLN A 11 -3.19 -16.54 -0.92
N LEU A 12 -4.37 -17.12 -1.18
CA LEU A 12 -5.65 -16.42 -1.02
C LEU A 12 -5.88 -16.03 0.44
N ARG A 13 -5.64 -16.95 1.38
CA ARG A 13 -5.81 -16.66 2.80
C ARG A 13 -4.85 -15.59 3.29
N LEU A 14 -3.57 -15.66 2.88
CA LEU A 14 -2.60 -14.61 3.20
C LEU A 14 -3.04 -13.25 2.65
N GLN A 15 -3.52 -13.19 1.41
CA GLN A 15 -4.02 -11.95 0.81
C GLN A 15 -5.21 -11.39 1.58
N GLN A 16 -6.16 -12.25 1.99
CA GLN A 16 -7.34 -11.86 2.76
C GLN A 16 -6.97 -11.32 4.14
N GLU A 17 -6.11 -12.04 4.87
CA GLU A 17 -5.67 -11.63 6.21
C GLU A 17 -4.82 -10.36 6.13
N PHE A 18 -3.96 -10.24 5.11
CA PHE A 18 -3.19 -9.02 4.90
C PHE A 18 -4.09 -7.81 4.61
N LYS A 19 -5.11 -7.97 3.77
CA LYS A 19 -6.11 -6.94 3.52
C LYS A 19 -6.83 -6.55 4.83
N THR A 20 -7.24 -7.54 5.62
CA THR A 20 -7.92 -7.31 6.91
C THR A 20 -7.02 -6.55 7.88
N LEU A 21 -5.74 -6.91 7.98
CA LEU A 21 -4.75 -6.22 8.79
C LEU A 21 -4.63 -4.76 8.38
N LEU A 22 -4.40 -4.48 7.10
CA LEU A 22 -4.30 -3.11 6.59
C LEU A 22 -5.56 -2.30 6.89
N VAL A 23 -6.74 -2.86 6.62
CA VAL A 23 -8.01 -2.18 6.92
C VAL A 23 -8.10 -1.88 8.42
N ARG A 24 -7.79 -2.83 9.31
CA ARG A 24 -7.86 -2.60 10.76
C ARG A 24 -6.86 -1.55 11.24
N THR A 25 -5.63 -1.56 10.71
CA THR A 25 -4.58 -0.61 11.08
C THR A 25 -4.93 0.81 10.64
N TYR A 26 -5.55 0.99 9.48
CA TYR A 26 -5.78 2.31 8.89
C TYR A 26 -7.25 2.79 8.93
N ALA A 27 -8.23 1.94 9.26
CA ALA A 27 -9.64 2.32 9.33
C ALA A 27 -9.90 3.44 10.35
N GLY A 28 -9.16 3.46 11.46
CA GLY A 28 -9.22 4.54 12.45
C GLY A 28 -8.93 5.90 11.80
N ALA A 29 -7.79 6.04 11.13
CA ALA A 29 -7.42 7.27 10.44
C ALA A 29 -8.40 7.61 9.30
N LEU A 30 -8.85 6.62 8.53
CA LEU A 30 -9.81 6.81 7.44
C LEU A 30 -11.19 7.29 7.93
N SER A 31 -11.62 6.86 9.11
CA SER A 31 -12.88 7.31 9.72
C SER A 31 -12.85 8.79 10.14
N GLN A 32 -11.66 9.36 10.33
CA GLN A 32 -11.46 10.77 10.66
C GLN A 32 -11.39 11.66 9.42
N VAL A 33 -11.54 11.08 8.21
CA VAL A 33 -11.56 11.83 6.95
C VAL A 33 -12.92 12.52 6.79
N LYS A 34 -13.12 13.59 7.57
CA LYS A 34 -14.14 14.60 7.32
C LYS A 34 -13.42 15.92 7.09
N ASP A 35 -13.84 16.63 6.04
CA ASP A 35 -13.31 17.95 5.70
C ASP A 35 -11.79 18.00 5.40
N LEU A 36 -11.24 16.90 4.86
CA LEU A 36 -9.83 16.87 4.43
C LEU A 36 -9.67 17.35 2.97
N ALA A 37 -8.71 18.24 2.75
CA ALA A 37 -8.29 18.65 1.41
C ALA A 37 -7.12 17.76 0.94
N ILE A 38 -7.27 17.14 -0.23
CA ILE A 38 -6.22 16.33 -0.86
C ILE A 38 -5.56 17.15 -1.96
N THR A 39 -4.26 17.38 -1.86
CA THR A 39 -3.45 18.01 -2.91
C THR A 39 -2.56 16.97 -3.58
N VAL A 40 -2.74 16.76 -4.88
CA VAL A 40 -1.82 15.94 -5.68
C VAL A 40 -0.61 16.80 -6.05
N LYS A 41 0.60 16.37 -5.69
CA LYS A 41 1.84 17.04 -6.07
C LYS A 41 2.14 16.78 -7.56
N PRO A 42 2.91 17.65 -8.23
CA PRO A 42 3.29 17.44 -9.62
C PRO A 42 3.86 16.04 -9.87
N LEU A 43 3.24 15.33 -10.81
CA LEU A 43 3.66 14.01 -11.25
C LEU A 43 4.95 14.16 -12.05
N ARG A 44 5.94 13.33 -11.73
CA ARG A 44 7.19 13.20 -12.47
C ARG A 44 7.19 11.83 -13.13
N ALA A 45 6.55 11.73 -14.29
CA ALA A 45 6.45 10.50 -15.08
C ALA A 45 6.56 10.81 -16.57
N GLY A 46 7.27 9.97 -17.30
CA GLY A 46 7.29 9.95 -18.76
C GLY A 46 6.06 9.26 -19.35
N ALA A 47 5.75 9.55 -20.62
CA ALA A 47 4.60 8.95 -21.30
C ALA A 47 4.72 7.42 -21.50
N SER A 48 5.95 6.91 -21.52
CA SER A 48 6.26 5.48 -21.65
C SER A 48 6.28 4.73 -20.32
N ASP A 49 6.18 5.42 -19.19
CA ASP A 49 6.31 4.79 -17.88
C ASP A 49 5.14 3.84 -17.61
N THR A 50 5.48 2.65 -17.12
CA THR A 50 4.50 1.64 -16.67
C THR A 50 4.40 1.56 -15.17
N GLU A 51 5.29 2.25 -14.45
CA GLU A 51 5.25 2.40 -13.00
C GLU A 51 5.49 3.85 -12.62
N VAL A 52 4.68 4.37 -11.70
CA VAL A 52 4.77 5.77 -11.24
C VAL A 52 4.52 5.88 -9.75
N VAL A 53 5.07 6.94 -9.15
CA VAL A 53 4.72 7.35 -7.79
C VAL A 53 3.89 8.63 -7.84
N VAL A 54 2.62 8.52 -7.50
CA VAL A 54 1.73 9.67 -7.28
C VAL A 54 1.89 10.11 -5.84
N ARG A 55 2.26 11.37 -5.62
CA ARG A 55 2.47 11.91 -4.28
C ARG A 55 1.32 12.83 -3.91
N THR A 56 0.70 12.62 -2.75
CA THR A 56 -0.36 13.52 -2.27
C THR A 56 -0.03 14.07 -0.89
N LEU A 57 -0.64 15.21 -0.60
CA LEU A 57 -0.62 15.83 0.71
C LEU A 57 -2.07 15.99 1.17
N ILE A 58 -2.39 15.36 2.30
CA ILE A 58 -3.70 15.44 2.93
C ILE A 58 -3.61 16.50 4.01
N LYS A 59 -4.46 17.53 3.92
CA LYS A 59 -4.55 18.61 4.89
C LYS A 59 -5.91 18.56 5.59
N GLY A 60 -5.90 18.56 6.91
CA GLY A 60 -7.08 18.70 7.76
C GLY A 60 -6.87 19.80 8.77
N HIS A 61 -7.39 19.59 9.99
CA HIS A 61 -7.22 20.53 11.10
C HIS A 61 -5.86 20.41 11.84
N GLY A 62 -5.00 19.48 11.44
CA GLY A 62 -3.69 19.24 12.06
C GLY A 62 -2.55 19.22 11.03
N GLU A 63 -1.43 18.62 11.44
CA GLU A 63 -0.24 18.49 10.58
C GLU A 63 -0.58 17.77 9.25
N PRO A 64 -0.17 18.34 8.10
CA PRO A 64 -0.38 17.70 6.82
C PRO A 64 0.28 16.33 6.74
N ILE A 65 -0.46 15.34 6.25
CA ILE A 65 0.01 13.96 6.10
C ILE A 65 0.40 13.74 4.64
N GLN A 66 1.63 13.27 4.41
CA GLN A 66 2.03 12.79 3.08
C GLN A 66 1.56 11.35 2.89
N LEU A 67 0.87 11.12 1.78
CA LEU A 67 0.44 9.80 1.33
C LEU A 67 0.86 9.62 -0.12
N ASP A 68 1.80 8.70 -0.36
CA ASP A 68 2.25 8.40 -1.72
C ASP A 68 1.73 7.04 -2.18
N TYR A 69 1.54 6.90 -3.48
CA TYR A 69 0.96 5.72 -4.10
C TYR A 69 1.91 5.24 -5.18
N ARG A 70 2.32 3.96 -5.14
CA ARG A 70 2.93 3.31 -6.29
C ARG A 70 1.83 2.73 -7.16
N LEU A 71 1.84 3.12 -8.43
CA LEU A 71 0.90 2.64 -9.41
C LEU A 71 1.66 1.87 -10.50
N GLU A 72 1.05 0.79 -10.95
CA GLU A 72 1.48 0.02 -12.13
C GLU A 72 0.40 0.11 -13.21
N LYS A 73 0.83 0.23 -14.46
CA LYS A 73 -0.03 0.23 -15.63
C LYS A 73 -0.34 -1.21 -16.03
N SER A 74 -1.57 -1.64 -15.80
CA SER A 74 -2.07 -2.93 -16.28
C SER A 74 -2.81 -2.79 -17.62
N ALA A 75 -3.15 -3.92 -18.24
CA ALA A 75 -4.03 -3.95 -19.42
C ALA A 75 -5.39 -3.25 -19.17
N ASN A 76 -5.85 -3.24 -17.91
CA ASN A 76 -7.11 -2.63 -17.49
C ASN A 76 -6.91 -1.23 -16.89
N GLY A 77 -5.79 -0.56 -17.19
CA GLY A 77 -5.44 0.75 -16.68
C GLY A 77 -4.56 0.72 -15.43
N TRP A 78 -4.35 1.89 -14.81
CA TRP A 78 -3.49 2.05 -13.65
C TRP A 78 -4.08 1.42 -12.39
N LYS A 79 -3.24 0.74 -11.62
CA LYS A 79 -3.60 0.10 -10.35
C LYS A 79 -2.60 0.50 -9.28
N ILE A 80 -3.10 0.90 -8.11
CA ILE A 80 -2.27 1.12 -6.93
C ILE A 80 -1.89 -0.25 -6.38
N TYR A 81 -0.60 -0.50 -6.20
CA TYR A 81 -0.10 -1.76 -5.63
C TYR A 81 0.60 -1.57 -4.28
N ASP A 82 0.99 -0.34 -3.92
CA ASP A 82 1.63 -0.03 -2.65
C ASP A 82 1.34 1.42 -2.22
N LEU A 83 1.37 1.65 -0.92
CA LEU A 83 1.10 2.93 -0.29
C LEU A 83 2.30 3.31 0.59
N ASN A 84 2.67 4.58 0.59
CA ASN A 84 3.63 5.14 1.53
C ASN A 84 2.88 5.99 2.56
N VAL A 85 2.93 5.58 3.82
CA VAL A 85 2.34 6.34 4.92
C VAL A 85 3.50 6.82 5.80
N LEU A 86 3.65 8.14 5.95
CA LEU A 86 4.67 8.75 6.81
C LEU A 86 6.11 8.27 6.51
N GLY A 87 6.44 8.07 5.23
CA GLY A 87 7.76 7.63 4.78
C GLY A 87 7.93 6.11 4.69
N VAL A 88 6.94 5.32 5.12
CA VAL A 88 7.02 3.85 5.12
C VAL A 88 6.14 3.24 4.02
N TRP A 89 6.76 2.49 3.11
CA TRP A 89 6.05 1.67 2.12
C TRP A 89 5.46 0.43 2.78
N LEU A 90 4.15 0.26 2.69
CA LEU A 90 3.44 -0.79 3.41
C LEU A 90 3.86 -2.17 2.93
N VAL A 91 3.94 -2.41 1.62
CA VAL A 91 4.34 -3.72 1.09
C VAL A 91 5.75 -4.09 1.55
N GLU A 92 6.68 -3.14 1.60
CA GLU A 92 8.05 -3.38 2.08
C GLU A 92 8.08 -3.69 3.58
N ALA A 93 7.41 -2.88 4.40
CA ALA A 93 7.36 -3.07 5.85
C ALA A 93 6.76 -4.43 6.23
N TYR A 94 5.63 -4.80 5.63
CA TYR A 94 4.96 -6.06 5.93
C TYR A 94 5.66 -7.26 5.30
N ARG A 95 6.33 -7.10 4.14
CA ARG A 95 7.19 -8.17 3.59
C ARG A 95 8.26 -8.59 4.60
N GLY A 96 8.90 -7.63 5.27
CA GLY A 96 9.87 -7.93 6.33
C GLY A 96 9.28 -8.75 7.47
N GLN A 97 8.11 -8.34 7.97
CA GLN A 97 7.40 -9.02 9.06
C GLN A 97 6.93 -10.42 8.66
N PHE A 98 6.33 -10.58 7.48
CA PHE A 98 5.90 -11.90 7.00
C PHE A 98 7.06 -12.85 6.76
N LEU A 99 8.20 -12.37 6.24
CA LEU A 99 9.37 -13.22 6.07
C LEU A 99 9.89 -13.77 7.41
N ALA A 100 9.89 -12.94 8.46
CA ALA A 100 10.28 -13.39 9.79
C ALA A 100 9.32 -14.46 10.34
N GLU A 101 8.01 -14.23 10.22
CA GLU A 101 7.00 -15.18 10.70
C GLU A 101 7.02 -16.50 9.92
N ILE A 102 7.14 -16.43 8.60
CA ILE A 102 7.25 -17.61 7.72
C ILE A 102 8.51 -18.41 8.01
N GLN A 103 9.65 -17.75 8.25
CA GLN A 103 10.88 -18.43 8.64
C GLN A 103 10.72 -19.14 9.99
N SER A 104 9.93 -18.58 10.91
CA SER A 104 9.69 -19.17 12.22
C SER A 104 8.63 -20.29 12.22
N LYS A 105 7.62 -20.22 11.35
CA LYS A 105 6.40 -21.06 11.47
C LYS A 105 5.93 -21.74 10.18
N GLY A 106 6.53 -21.44 9.03
CA GLY A 106 6.02 -21.87 7.72
C GLY A 106 4.89 -20.99 7.19
N ILE A 107 4.29 -21.39 6.06
CA ILE A 107 3.09 -20.75 5.46
C ILE A 107 1.84 -21.51 5.88
#